data_AF-A0A8T5QJU7-F1
#
_entry.id   AF-A0A8T5QJU7-F1
#
_cell.length_a   1.000
_cell.length_b   1.000
_cell.length_c   1.000
_cell.angle_alpha   90.00
_cell.angle_beta   90.00
_cell.angle_gamma   90.00
#
_symmetry.space_group_name_H-M   'P 1'
#
loop_
_entity.id
_entity.type
_entity.pdbx_description
1 polymer ?
#
loop_
_entity_poly.entity_id
_entity_poly.type
_entity_poly.pdbx_seq_one_letter_code
_entity_poly.pdbx_strand_id
1 'polypeptide(L)'
;MGAKQRDISEYILAHPCDRDKAEQIHRIVTSYRDELMTNHLLQDVLLNDGYELPDDERPKSFLDLGGAVFNRSMVILHLTYLETMIDHATRPKNAYVSMPVIDTSGETGIVFPGGIDALPIEITTAEGHDLELIEMIQRGWFENTDVAEVVRKYHSVLNESFDEFNMQYVLLRVHHAPRHIMPDEETEQLAKEMKSIMDNDAFTALDSAYYNLAMSFMREAGGLWEKLNDSEYGRFFRLTQEEVHEGMSQRRHY
;
A
#
# COMPACT_ATOMS: atom_id res chain seq x y z
N MET A 1 -14.00 0.17 0.59
CA MET A 1 -14.66 0.09 -0.73
C MET A 1 -14.40 -1.31 -1.28
N GLY A 2 -15.41 -2.03 -1.75
CA GLY A 2 -15.18 -3.30 -2.43
C GLY A 2 -14.49 -3.04 -3.77
N ALA A 3 -13.44 -3.80 -4.08
CA ALA A 3 -12.78 -3.73 -5.38
C ALA A 3 -13.81 -4.04 -6.47
N LYS A 4 -13.79 -3.27 -7.56
CA LYS A 4 -14.65 -3.56 -8.71
C LYS A 4 -14.10 -4.82 -9.39
N GLN A 5 -14.84 -5.92 -9.31
CA GLN A 5 -14.50 -7.15 -10.02
C GLN A 5 -14.57 -6.87 -11.53
N ARG A 6 -13.42 -6.94 -12.21
CA ARG A 6 -13.31 -6.76 -13.66
C ARG A 6 -13.53 -8.10 -14.36
N ASP A 7 -14.16 -8.06 -15.53
CA ASP A 7 -14.41 -9.26 -16.33
C ASP A 7 -13.13 -9.73 -17.04
N ILE A 8 -12.97 -11.04 -17.24
CA ILE A 8 -11.83 -11.63 -17.97
C ILE A 8 -11.61 -11.00 -19.37
N SER A 9 -12.70 -10.54 -20.00
CA SER A 9 -12.69 -9.87 -21.30
C SER A 9 -11.99 -8.51 -21.28
N GLU A 10 -11.82 -7.89 -20.11
CA GLU A 10 -11.02 -6.67 -19.93
C GLU A 10 -9.52 -6.95 -19.97
N TYR A 11 -9.10 -8.22 -19.80
CA TYR A 11 -7.70 -8.63 -19.69
C TYR A 11 -7.16 -9.30 -20.96
N ILE A 12 -7.93 -10.20 -21.57
CA ILE A 12 -7.42 -11.10 -22.63
C ILE A 12 -7.87 -10.62 -24.01
N LEU A 13 -7.19 -9.60 -24.54
CA LEU A 13 -7.42 -9.11 -25.90
C LEU A 13 -6.28 -9.43 -26.90
N ALA A 14 -5.12 -9.90 -26.44
CA ALA A 14 -3.93 -9.97 -27.30
C ALA A 14 -3.01 -11.20 -27.15
N HIS A 15 -3.26 -12.10 -26.19
CA HIS A 15 -2.39 -13.26 -25.97
C HIS A 15 -3.02 -14.54 -26.55
N PRO A 16 -2.28 -15.37 -27.31
CA PRO A 16 -2.75 -16.67 -27.74
C PRO A 16 -2.74 -17.63 -26.53
N CYS A 17 -3.87 -17.79 -25.88
CA CYS A 17 -4.08 -18.78 -24.81
C CYS A 17 -5.47 -19.40 -24.90
N ASP A 18 -5.66 -20.53 -24.22
CA ASP A 18 -6.98 -21.10 -24.01
C ASP A 18 -7.79 -20.18 -23.07
N ARG A 19 -8.82 -19.55 -23.63
CA ARG A 19 -9.65 -18.58 -22.92
C ARG A 19 -10.44 -19.22 -21.78
N ASP A 20 -10.91 -20.45 -21.94
CA ASP A 20 -11.70 -21.13 -20.92
C ASP A 20 -10.82 -21.45 -19.71
N LYS A 21 -9.57 -21.86 -19.97
CA LYS A 21 -8.54 -22.07 -18.93
C LYS A 21 -8.17 -20.77 -18.24
N ALA A 22 -7.95 -19.70 -18.98
CA ALA A 22 -7.61 -18.41 -18.40
C ALA A 22 -8.77 -17.83 -17.57
N GLU A 23 -10.01 -18.00 -18.01
CA GLU A 23 -11.19 -17.61 -17.23
C GLU A 23 -11.32 -18.44 -15.93
N GLN A 24 -11.07 -19.75 -15.99
CA GLN A 24 -11.06 -20.61 -14.81
C GLN A 24 -10.00 -20.14 -13.80
N ILE A 25 -8.77 -19.89 -14.25
CA ILE A 25 -7.68 -19.41 -13.38
C ILE A 25 -8.01 -18.03 -12.82
N HIS A 26 -8.52 -17.10 -13.64
CA HIS A 26 -8.90 -15.77 -13.18
C HIS A 26 -9.96 -15.82 -12.08
N ARG A 27 -11.01 -16.63 -12.23
CA ARG A 27 -12.04 -16.79 -11.19
C ARG A 27 -11.45 -17.26 -9.86
N ILE A 28 -10.53 -18.23 -9.90
CA ILE A 28 -9.86 -18.76 -8.72
C ILE A 28 -8.99 -17.68 -8.08
N VAL A 29 -8.18 -16.97 -8.88
CA VAL A 29 -7.32 -15.88 -8.40
C VAL A 29 -8.16 -14.79 -7.74
N THR A 30 -9.30 -14.41 -8.32
CA THR A 30 -10.20 -13.42 -7.73
C THR A 30 -10.76 -13.90 -6.39
N SER A 31 -11.28 -15.13 -6.32
CA SER A 31 -11.79 -15.72 -5.07
C SER A 31 -10.70 -15.73 -3.99
N TYR A 32 -9.50 -16.19 -4.35
CA TYR A 32 -8.39 -16.25 -3.43
C TYR A 32 -7.90 -14.88 -3.00
N ARG A 33 -7.88 -13.89 -3.90
CA ARG A 33 -7.54 -12.50 -3.56
C ARG A 33 -8.49 -11.94 -2.50
N ASP A 34 -9.78 -12.25 -2.58
CA ASP A 34 -10.79 -11.77 -1.64
C ASP A 34 -10.74 -12.51 -0.29
N GLU A 35 -10.36 -13.79 -0.29
CA GLU A 35 -10.32 -14.63 0.91
C GLU A 35 -8.96 -14.62 1.63
N LEU A 36 -7.86 -14.26 0.96
CA LEU A 36 -6.49 -14.48 1.45
C LEU A 36 -6.24 -13.90 2.83
N MET A 37 -6.82 -12.75 3.18
CA MET A 37 -6.60 -12.10 4.48
C MET A 37 -7.41 -12.72 5.62
N THR A 38 -8.36 -13.60 5.32
CA THR A 38 -9.30 -14.17 6.28
C THR A 38 -9.32 -15.70 6.30
N ASN A 39 -8.75 -16.34 5.29
CA ASN A 39 -8.71 -17.80 5.15
C ASN A 39 -7.31 -18.31 5.52
N HIS A 40 -7.17 -18.83 6.74
CA HIS A 40 -5.88 -19.29 7.27
C HIS A 40 -5.28 -20.42 6.43
N LEU A 41 -6.11 -21.37 5.99
CA LEU A 41 -5.68 -22.45 5.09
C LEU A 41 -5.08 -21.90 3.79
N LEU A 42 -5.71 -20.87 3.21
CA LEU A 42 -5.22 -20.23 2.00
C LEU A 42 -3.90 -19.48 2.25
N GLN A 43 -3.74 -18.82 3.41
CA GLN A 43 -2.47 -18.21 3.80
C GLN A 43 -1.38 -19.26 3.97
N ASP A 44 -1.70 -20.41 4.57
CA ASP A 44 -0.77 -21.52 4.81
C ASP A 44 -0.32 -22.19 3.51
N VAL A 45 -1.09 -22.08 2.42
CA VAL A 45 -0.69 -22.58 1.09
C VAL A 45 0.00 -21.51 0.25
N LEU A 46 -0.47 -20.26 0.27
CA LEU A 46 0.00 -19.21 -0.64
C LEU A 46 1.13 -18.34 -0.10
N LEU A 47 1.24 -18.18 1.22
CA LEU A 47 2.23 -17.29 1.84
C LEU A 47 3.39 -18.04 2.49
N ASN A 48 3.21 -19.34 2.71
CA ASN A 48 4.07 -20.15 3.56
C ASN A 48 5.35 -20.63 2.85
N ASP A 49 6.51 -20.22 3.37
CA ASP A 49 7.84 -20.68 2.95
C ASP A 49 8.38 -21.83 3.84
N GLY A 50 7.51 -22.59 4.52
CA GLY A 50 7.83 -23.84 5.22
C GLY A 50 7.42 -23.95 6.69
N TYR A 51 6.63 -23.02 7.24
CA TYR A 51 6.11 -23.01 8.62
C TYR A 51 4.72 -22.36 8.75
N GLU A 52 3.88 -22.87 9.65
CA GLU A 52 2.64 -22.19 10.03
C GLU A 52 2.94 -20.89 10.79
N LEU A 53 2.29 -19.79 10.39
CA LEU A 53 2.35 -18.52 11.13
C LEU A 53 1.32 -18.56 12.28
N PRO A 54 1.70 -18.16 13.50
CA PRO A 54 0.76 -17.90 14.58
C PRO A 54 -0.33 -16.91 14.15
N ASP A 55 -1.57 -17.08 14.67
CA ASP A 55 -2.73 -16.27 14.26
C ASP A 55 -2.54 -14.75 14.47
N ASP A 56 -1.75 -14.34 15.45
CA ASP A 56 -1.43 -12.94 15.73
C ASP A 56 -0.36 -12.36 14.80
N GLU A 57 0.48 -13.21 14.20
CA GLU A 57 1.51 -12.85 13.22
C GLU A 57 1.01 -12.92 11.76
N ARG A 58 -0.19 -13.47 11.54
CA ARG A 58 -0.78 -13.56 10.19
C ARG A 58 -1.06 -12.17 9.60
N PRO A 59 -0.76 -11.96 8.31
CA PRO A 59 -1.05 -10.70 7.64
C PRO A 59 -2.57 -10.48 7.56
N LYS A 60 -2.98 -9.24 7.85
CA LYS A 60 -4.40 -8.83 7.89
C LYS A 60 -4.76 -7.95 6.70
N SER A 61 -3.75 -7.45 6.00
CA SER A 61 -3.87 -6.64 4.80
C SER A 61 -2.82 -7.01 3.77
N PHE A 62 -3.13 -6.79 2.49
CA PHE A 62 -2.13 -6.84 1.43
C PHE A 62 -0.96 -5.87 1.67
N LEU A 63 -1.16 -4.79 2.44
CA LEU A 63 -0.08 -3.88 2.81
C LEU A 63 1.00 -4.53 3.70
N ASP A 64 0.61 -5.58 4.44
CA ASP A 64 1.51 -6.34 5.34
C ASP A 64 2.38 -7.34 4.57
N LEU A 65 2.01 -7.64 3.31
CA LEU A 65 2.71 -8.63 2.49
C LEU A 65 3.94 -8.01 1.80
N GLY A 66 5.11 -8.59 2.08
CA GLY A 66 6.35 -8.38 1.32
C GLY A 66 6.15 -8.70 -0.16
N GLY A 67 6.71 -7.85 -1.03
CA GLY A 67 6.41 -7.87 -2.46
C GLY A 67 7.52 -8.47 -3.33
N ALA A 68 7.18 -9.44 -4.17
CA ALA A 68 8.02 -9.89 -5.29
C ALA A 68 7.99 -8.94 -6.51
N VAL A 69 7.06 -7.98 -6.53
CA VAL A 69 6.83 -7.03 -7.63
C VAL A 69 7.24 -5.62 -7.19
N PHE A 70 8.33 -5.10 -7.76
CA PHE A 70 8.90 -3.79 -7.38
C PHE A 70 7.88 -2.64 -7.45
N ASN A 71 7.07 -2.58 -8.51
CA ASN A 71 6.08 -1.52 -8.70
C ASN A 71 4.93 -1.56 -7.68
N ARG A 72 4.61 -2.76 -7.15
CA ARG A 72 3.62 -2.90 -6.07
C ARG A 72 4.07 -2.18 -4.80
N SER A 73 5.32 -2.34 -4.42
CA SER A 73 5.90 -1.67 -3.25
C SER A 73 5.92 -0.14 -3.41
N MET A 74 6.13 0.35 -4.63
CA MET A 74 6.03 1.78 -4.93
C MET A 74 4.60 2.32 -4.73
N VAL A 75 3.59 1.57 -5.20
CA VAL A 75 2.18 1.93 -4.98
C VAL A 75 1.83 1.95 -3.49
N ILE A 76 2.32 0.95 -2.72
CA ILE A 76 2.12 0.90 -1.27
C ILE A 76 2.65 2.17 -0.60
N LEU A 77 3.90 2.59 -0.91
CA LEU A 77 4.48 3.80 -0.33
C LEU A 77 3.63 5.04 -0.60
N HIS A 78 3.19 5.22 -1.86
CA HIS A 78 2.34 6.33 -2.22
C HIS A 78 0.99 6.29 -1.51
N LEU A 79 0.33 5.13 -1.44
CA LEU A 79 -0.96 4.99 -0.76
C LEU A 79 -0.84 5.27 0.73
N THR A 80 0.12 4.67 1.43
CA THR A 80 0.32 4.89 2.87
C THR A 80 0.54 6.37 3.18
N TYR A 81 1.44 7.04 2.44
CA TYR A 81 1.67 8.47 2.63
C TYR A 81 0.41 9.30 2.33
N LEU A 82 -0.25 9.03 1.21
CA LEU A 82 -1.42 9.77 0.77
C LEU A 82 -2.59 9.64 1.75
N GLU A 83 -2.83 8.44 2.27
CA GLU A 83 -3.84 8.18 3.29
C GLU A 83 -3.55 8.94 4.57
N THR A 84 -2.29 8.95 5.03
CA THR A 84 -1.86 9.77 6.18
C THR A 84 -2.13 11.25 5.95
N MET A 85 -1.78 11.78 4.77
CA MET A 85 -1.99 13.20 4.47
C MET A 85 -3.47 13.56 4.34
N ILE A 86 -4.29 12.68 3.75
CA ILE A 86 -5.75 12.85 3.72
C ILE A 86 -6.34 12.80 5.14
N ASP A 87 -5.83 11.93 6.02
CA ASP A 87 -6.26 11.88 7.43
C ASP A 87 -5.97 13.21 8.14
N HIS A 88 -4.75 13.73 8.01
CA HIS A 88 -4.39 15.05 8.55
C HIS A 88 -5.28 16.17 8.00
N ALA A 89 -5.58 16.14 6.70
CA ALA A 89 -6.40 17.15 6.04
C ALA A 89 -7.88 17.12 6.42
N THR A 90 -8.42 15.95 6.75
CA THR A 90 -9.87 15.76 6.90
C THR A 90 -10.34 15.57 8.34
N ARG A 91 -9.45 15.16 9.25
CA ARG A 91 -9.82 14.88 10.64
C ARG A 91 -9.23 15.92 11.59
N PRO A 92 -10.02 16.44 12.56
CA PRO A 92 -9.48 17.31 13.59
C PRO A 92 -8.41 16.56 14.41
N LYS A 93 -7.28 17.20 14.65
CA LYS A 93 -6.19 16.67 15.47
C LYS A 93 -6.13 17.43 16.79
N ASN A 94 -5.88 16.73 17.88
CA ASN A 94 -5.74 17.35 19.20
C ASN A 94 -4.36 18.02 19.30
N ALA A 95 -4.34 19.25 19.82
CA ALA A 95 -3.12 19.99 20.09
C ALA A 95 -2.51 19.60 21.43
N TYR A 96 -1.19 19.39 21.44
CA TYR A 96 -0.39 19.11 22.62
C TYR A 96 0.75 20.13 22.68
N VAL A 97 0.97 20.66 23.88
CA VAL A 97 2.07 21.60 24.12
C VAL A 97 3.22 20.80 24.70
N SER A 98 4.29 20.61 23.93
CA SER A 98 5.53 20.05 24.45
C SER A 98 6.39 21.17 24.99
N MET A 99 6.48 21.26 26.32
CA MET A 99 7.51 22.09 26.96
C MET A 99 8.80 21.28 27.08
N PRO A 100 9.98 21.86 26.76
CA PRO A 100 11.24 21.18 27.01
C PRO A 100 11.37 20.86 28.51
N VAL A 101 11.64 19.59 28.81
CA VAL A 101 11.93 19.14 30.18
C VAL A 101 13.28 19.75 30.58
N ILE A 102 13.25 20.72 31.50
CA ILE A 102 14.47 21.29 32.06
C ILE A 102 15.02 20.27 33.07
N ASP A 103 16.12 19.60 32.71
CA ASP A 103 16.86 18.75 33.64
C ASP A 103 17.53 19.64 34.71
N THR A 104 17.04 19.56 35.94
CA THR A 104 17.60 20.27 37.10
C THR A 104 18.59 19.41 37.90
N SER A 105 19.07 18.28 37.38
CA SER A 105 19.99 17.39 38.09
C SER A 105 21.46 17.79 37.88
N GLY A 106 21.87 18.91 38.48
CA GLY A 106 23.28 19.30 38.49
C GLY A 106 23.52 20.54 39.34
N GLU A 107 24.02 20.34 40.55
CA GLU A 107 24.47 21.36 41.49
C GLU A 107 25.35 22.42 40.81
N THR A 108 24.83 23.62 40.58
CA THR A 108 25.47 24.94 40.73
C THR A 108 24.55 26.03 40.17
N GLY A 109 24.64 27.21 40.77
CA GLY A 109 23.62 28.26 40.70
C GLY A 109 23.15 28.65 39.30
N ILE A 110 21.87 29.00 39.23
CA ILE A 110 21.24 29.56 38.04
C ILE A 110 21.94 30.89 37.72
N VAL A 111 22.86 30.85 36.76
CA VAL A 111 23.27 32.01 35.99
C VAL A 111 22.28 32.12 34.84
N PHE A 112 21.53 33.23 34.78
CA PHE A 112 20.86 33.67 33.56
C PHE A 112 21.78 34.67 32.85
N PRO A 113 22.39 34.30 31.70
CA PRO A 113 22.88 35.26 30.74
C PRO A 113 22.07 35.11 29.45
N GLY A 114 20.92 35.78 29.40
CA GLY A 114 19.97 35.76 28.29
C GLY A 114 18.55 35.72 28.82
N GLY A 115 17.67 36.60 28.34
CA GLY A 115 16.29 36.70 28.80
C GLY A 115 15.52 35.39 28.65
N ILE A 116 14.34 35.33 29.26
CA ILE A 116 13.28 34.37 28.88
C ILE A 116 12.78 34.79 27.48
N ASP A 117 13.67 34.86 26.50
CA ASP A 117 13.33 34.98 25.10
C ASP A 117 13.12 33.54 24.63
N ALA A 118 11.87 33.10 24.81
CA ALA A 118 11.22 31.97 24.17
C ALA A 118 12.12 30.75 23.88
N LEU A 119 12.24 29.84 24.84
CA LEU A 119 12.34 28.43 24.44
C LEU A 119 11.10 28.17 23.56
N PRO A 120 11.26 27.80 22.28
CA PRO A 120 10.13 27.70 21.36
C PRO A 120 9.16 26.69 21.96
N ILE A 121 7.96 27.16 22.30
CA ILE A 121 6.86 26.28 22.66
C ILE A 121 6.48 25.59 21.36
N GLU A 122 6.85 24.32 21.21
CA GLU A 122 6.43 23.51 20.09
C GLU A 122 5.02 22.99 20.39
N ILE A 123 4.07 23.35 19.54
CA ILE A 123 2.71 22.83 19.58
C ILE A 123 2.62 21.74 18.52
N THR A 124 2.47 20.50 18.98
CA THR A 124 2.44 19.31 18.12
C THR A 124 1.15 18.54 18.32
N THR A 125 0.86 17.59 17.44
CA THR A 125 -0.20 16.61 17.69
C THR A 125 0.31 15.51 18.64
N ALA A 126 -0.59 14.64 19.12
CA ALA A 126 -0.21 13.45 19.91
C ALA A 126 0.81 12.56 19.19
N GLU A 127 0.83 12.62 17.85
CA GLU A 127 1.69 11.85 16.96
C GLU A 127 3.04 12.56 16.68
N GLY A 128 3.25 13.75 17.25
CA GLY A 128 4.48 14.54 17.10
C GLY A 128 4.54 15.38 15.82
N HIS A 129 3.43 15.56 15.11
CA HIS A 129 3.38 16.38 13.90
C HIS A 129 3.19 17.86 14.22
N ASP A 130 3.78 18.74 13.41
CA ASP A 130 3.62 20.19 13.49
C ASP A 130 2.15 20.60 13.30
N LEU A 131 1.59 21.29 14.31
CA LEU A 131 0.19 21.72 14.30
C LEU A 131 -0.06 22.82 13.26
N GLU A 132 0.86 23.76 13.06
CA GLU A 132 0.68 24.86 12.08
C GLU A 132 0.58 24.30 10.66
N LEU A 133 1.42 23.32 10.35
CA LEU A 133 1.37 22.58 9.09
C LEU A 133 0.03 21.85 8.93
N ILE A 134 -0.45 21.16 9.97
CA ILE A 134 -1.73 20.45 9.90
C ILE A 134 -2.90 21.40 9.71
N GLU A 135 -2.95 22.51 10.45
CA GLU A 135 -4.01 23.52 10.28
C GLU A 135 -3.99 24.16 8.89
N MET A 136 -2.81 24.43 8.35
CA MET A 136 -2.65 24.89 6.97
C MET A 136 -3.18 23.84 5.98
N ILE A 137 -2.84 22.57 6.17
CA ILE A 137 -3.30 21.48 5.29
C ILE A 137 -4.82 21.33 5.36
N GLN A 138 -5.40 21.37 6.55
CA GLN A 138 -6.85 21.29 6.77
C GLN A 138 -7.59 22.45 6.12
N ARG A 139 -7.10 23.68 6.33
CA ARG A 139 -7.69 24.88 5.72
C ARG A 139 -7.65 24.78 4.19
N GLY A 140 -6.48 24.44 3.66
CA GLY A 140 -6.28 24.28 2.23
C GLY A 140 -7.19 23.21 1.61
N TRP A 141 -7.59 22.19 2.37
CA TRP A 141 -8.47 21.12 1.87
C TRP A 141 -9.87 21.63 1.50
N PHE A 142 -10.37 22.59 2.26
CA PHE A 142 -11.68 23.20 2.03
C PHE A 142 -11.60 24.39 1.07
N GLU A 143 -10.47 25.10 1.03
CA GLU A 143 -10.27 26.26 0.16
C GLU A 143 -9.85 25.88 -1.28
N ASN A 144 -9.18 24.74 -1.47
CA ASN A 144 -8.67 24.28 -2.76
C ASN A 144 -9.39 23.01 -3.23
N THR A 145 -10.71 23.11 -3.46
CA THR A 145 -11.56 21.97 -3.82
C THR A 145 -11.08 21.22 -5.06
N ASP A 146 -10.58 21.94 -6.06
CA ASP A 146 -10.08 21.35 -7.31
C ASP A 146 -8.84 20.47 -7.06
N VAL A 147 -7.95 20.90 -6.17
CA VAL A 147 -6.78 20.11 -5.76
C VAL A 147 -7.22 18.89 -4.95
N ALA A 148 -8.18 19.06 -4.04
CA ALA A 148 -8.75 17.94 -3.28
C ALA A 148 -9.41 16.89 -4.20
N GLU A 149 -10.04 17.28 -5.31
CA GLU A 149 -10.55 16.35 -6.31
C GLU A 149 -9.43 15.60 -7.04
N VAL A 150 -8.34 16.29 -7.40
CA VAL A 150 -7.14 15.64 -7.97
C VAL A 150 -6.55 14.63 -6.98
N VAL A 151 -6.45 14.98 -5.69
CA VAL A 151 -5.99 14.07 -4.62
C VAL A 151 -6.87 12.82 -4.53
N ARG A 152 -8.20 12.98 -4.50
CA ARG A 152 -9.14 11.85 -4.46
C ARG A 152 -9.01 10.96 -5.69
N LYS A 153 -8.85 11.56 -6.87
CA LYS A 153 -8.65 10.81 -8.11
C LYS A 153 -7.31 10.07 -8.10
N TYR A 154 -6.24 10.72 -7.64
CA TYR A 154 -4.92 10.10 -7.53
C TYR A 154 -4.95 8.89 -6.60
N HIS A 155 -5.57 9.04 -5.42
CA HIS A 155 -5.82 7.95 -4.48
C HIS A 155 -6.62 6.79 -5.09
N SER A 156 -7.71 7.10 -5.82
CA SER A 156 -8.52 6.07 -6.48
C SER A 156 -7.72 5.28 -7.51
N VAL A 157 -6.98 5.96 -8.38
CA VAL A 157 -6.19 5.32 -9.45
C VAL A 157 -5.05 4.48 -8.87
N LEU A 158 -4.39 4.95 -7.80
CA LEU A 158 -3.39 4.15 -7.10
C LEU A 158 -3.99 2.88 -6.47
N ASN A 159 -5.18 2.97 -5.88
CA ASN A 159 -5.88 1.78 -5.37
C ASN A 159 -6.23 0.80 -6.49
N GLU A 160 -6.69 1.29 -7.65
CA GLU A 160 -6.93 0.44 -8.81
C GLU A 160 -5.65 -0.26 -9.29
N SER A 161 -4.52 0.45 -9.32
CA SER A 161 -3.22 -0.16 -9.62
C SER A 161 -2.80 -1.19 -8.56
N PHE A 162 -3.05 -0.91 -7.28
CA PHE A 162 -2.70 -1.79 -6.18
C PHE A 162 -3.47 -3.10 -6.26
N ASP A 163 -4.77 -3.03 -6.54
CA ASP A 163 -5.64 -4.19 -6.72
C ASP A 163 -5.15 -5.10 -7.86
N GLU A 164 -4.77 -4.53 -9.00
CA GLU A 164 -4.22 -5.31 -10.12
C GLU A 164 -2.87 -5.96 -9.81
N PHE A 165 -1.98 -5.25 -9.08
CA PHE A 165 -0.76 -5.88 -8.60
C PHE A 165 -1.03 -6.96 -7.56
N ASN A 166 -2.10 -6.87 -6.77
CA ASN A 166 -2.51 -7.93 -5.84
C ASN A 166 -3.07 -9.14 -6.60
N MET A 167 -3.82 -8.95 -7.70
CA MET A 167 -4.22 -10.03 -8.60
C MET A 167 -3.00 -10.76 -9.18
N GLN A 168 -2.01 -10.00 -9.66
CA GLN A 168 -0.74 -10.55 -10.14
C GLN A 168 0.00 -11.33 -9.03
N TYR A 169 0.08 -10.74 -7.83
CA TYR A 169 0.73 -11.38 -6.68
C TYR A 169 0.09 -12.73 -6.34
N VAL A 170 -1.25 -12.78 -6.25
CA VAL A 170 -1.97 -14.02 -5.96
C VAL A 170 -1.77 -15.05 -7.07
N LEU A 171 -1.84 -14.65 -8.34
CA LEU A 171 -1.56 -15.54 -9.47
C LEU A 171 -0.16 -16.18 -9.36
N LEU A 172 0.86 -15.37 -9.06
CA LEU A 172 2.24 -15.84 -8.86
C LEU A 172 2.30 -16.85 -7.70
N ARG A 173 1.67 -16.53 -6.57
CA ARG A 173 1.64 -17.43 -5.41
C ARG A 173 0.93 -18.74 -5.74
N VAL A 174 -0.22 -18.72 -6.43
CA VAL A 174 -0.93 -19.95 -6.84
C VAL A 174 -0.07 -20.81 -7.78
N HIS A 175 0.66 -20.18 -8.71
CA HIS A 175 1.56 -20.90 -9.61
C HIS A 175 2.77 -21.54 -8.88
N HIS A 176 3.25 -20.92 -7.80
CA HIS A 176 4.41 -21.41 -7.03
C HIS A 176 4.05 -22.30 -5.83
N ALA A 177 2.85 -22.16 -5.26
CA ALA A 177 2.34 -22.90 -4.10
C ALA A 177 2.59 -24.42 -4.16
N PRO A 178 2.41 -25.12 -5.29
CA PRO A 178 2.61 -26.58 -5.37
C PRO A 178 4.06 -27.05 -5.20
N ARG A 179 5.00 -26.16 -4.91
CA ARG A 179 6.44 -26.45 -4.75
C ARG A 179 6.92 -26.36 -3.30
N HIS A 180 6.08 -25.94 -2.36
CA HIS A 180 6.43 -25.76 -0.94
C HIS A 180 6.17 -27.03 -0.11
N ILE A 181 6.77 -27.09 1.08
CA ILE A 181 6.50 -28.14 2.07
C ILE A 181 5.15 -27.82 2.72
N MET A 182 4.21 -28.76 2.65
CA MET A 182 2.86 -28.59 3.20
C MET A 182 2.80 -29.16 4.63
N PRO A 183 2.20 -28.43 5.59
CA PRO A 183 2.16 -28.84 6.99
C PRO A 183 1.21 -30.02 7.26
N ASP A 184 0.13 -30.16 6.47
CA ASP A 184 -0.92 -31.15 6.68
C ASP A 184 -1.57 -31.66 5.37
N GLU A 185 -2.54 -32.57 5.50
CA GLU A 185 -3.25 -33.19 4.37
C GLU A 185 -4.21 -32.20 3.66
N GLU A 186 -4.80 -31.25 4.39
CA GLU A 186 -5.76 -30.28 3.82
C GLU A 186 -5.05 -29.26 2.93
N THR A 187 -3.93 -28.73 3.40
CA THR A 187 -3.03 -27.85 2.64
C THR A 187 -2.44 -28.55 1.42
N GLU A 188 -2.05 -29.83 1.55
CA GLU A 188 -1.57 -30.64 0.42
C GLU A 188 -2.66 -30.85 -0.64
N GLN A 189 -3.91 -31.10 -0.22
CA GLN A 189 -5.03 -31.30 -1.14
C GLN A 189 -5.36 -30.02 -1.92
N LEU A 190 -5.38 -28.87 -1.24
CA LEU A 190 -5.59 -27.56 -1.88
C LEU A 190 -4.48 -27.25 -2.89
N ALA A 191 -3.21 -27.51 -2.53
CA ALA A 191 -2.08 -27.31 -3.44
C ALA A 191 -2.15 -28.22 -4.69
N LYS A 192 -2.61 -29.47 -4.53
CA LYS A 192 -2.85 -30.40 -5.65
C LYS A 192 -3.94 -29.90 -6.59
N GLU A 193 -5.03 -29.36 -6.04
CA GLU A 193 -6.11 -28.75 -6.82
C GLU A 193 -5.59 -27.58 -7.66
N MET A 194 -4.90 -26.63 -7.03
CA MET A 194 -4.28 -25.48 -7.71
C MET A 194 -3.38 -25.94 -8.87
N LYS A 195 -2.51 -26.93 -8.62
CA LYS A 195 -1.62 -27.50 -9.64
C LYS A 195 -2.37 -28.11 -10.82
N SER A 196 -3.50 -28.77 -10.56
CA SER A 196 -4.28 -29.46 -11.60
C SER A 196 -5.00 -28.49 -12.56
N ILE A 197 -5.26 -27.27 -12.09
CA ILE A 197 -5.98 -26.24 -12.85
C ILE A 197 -4.99 -25.35 -13.63
N MET A 198 -3.76 -25.24 -13.14
CA MET A 198 -2.76 -24.34 -13.71
C MET A 198 -2.35 -24.74 -15.12
N ASP A 199 -2.45 -23.78 -16.05
CA ASP A 199 -1.97 -23.87 -17.42
C ASP A 199 -0.94 -22.75 -17.66
N ASN A 200 0.24 -23.10 -18.20
CA ASN A 200 1.36 -22.16 -18.30
C ASN A 200 1.11 -21.00 -19.28
N ASP A 201 0.40 -21.26 -20.38
CA ASP A 201 0.10 -20.26 -21.39
C ASP A 201 -0.97 -19.28 -20.86
N ALA A 202 -2.00 -19.83 -20.22
CA ALA A 202 -3.03 -19.04 -19.53
C ALA A 202 -2.44 -18.21 -18.37
N PHE A 203 -1.54 -18.79 -17.56
CA PHE A 203 -0.80 -18.08 -16.52
C PHE A 203 -0.03 -16.89 -17.10
N THR A 204 0.77 -17.11 -18.14
CA THR A 204 1.60 -16.07 -18.76
C THR A 204 0.75 -14.93 -19.33
N ALA A 205 -0.37 -15.27 -19.96
CA ALA A 205 -1.33 -14.31 -20.48
C ALA A 205 -1.95 -13.45 -19.36
N LEU A 206 -2.39 -14.08 -18.26
CA LEU A 206 -2.97 -13.38 -17.11
C LEU A 206 -1.95 -12.51 -16.37
N ASP A 207 -0.74 -13.02 -16.13
CA ASP A 207 0.35 -12.28 -15.48
C ASP A 207 0.67 -11.00 -16.25
N SER A 208 0.81 -11.12 -17.58
CA SER A 208 1.02 -9.97 -18.47
C SER A 208 -0.18 -9.01 -18.47
N ALA A 209 -1.41 -9.53 -18.44
CA ALA A 209 -2.61 -8.71 -18.47
C ALA A 209 -2.78 -7.89 -17.17
N TYR A 210 -2.64 -8.53 -16.00
CA TYR A 210 -2.69 -7.85 -14.71
C TYR A 210 -1.60 -6.78 -14.60
N TYR A 211 -0.36 -7.13 -14.98
CA TYR A 211 0.75 -6.19 -14.97
C TYR A 211 0.50 -4.98 -15.89
N ASN A 212 0.09 -5.22 -17.13
CA ASN A 212 -0.16 -4.14 -18.10
C ASN A 212 -1.31 -3.22 -17.66
N LEU A 213 -2.36 -3.78 -17.06
CA LEU A 213 -3.48 -3.00 -16.55
C LEU A 213 -3.04 -2.17 -15.34
N ALA A 214 -2.31 -2.75 -14.38
CA ALA A 214 -1.71 -2.02 -13.25
C ALA A 214 -0.82 -0.86 -13.75
N MET A 215 0.03 -1.12 -14.74
CA MET A 215 0.89 -0.10 -15.34
C MET A 215 0.12 0.98 -16.09
N SER A 216 -1.07 0.67 -16.63
CA SER A 216 -1.94 1.68 -17.24
C SER A 216 -2.46 2.68 -16.19
N PHE A 217 -2.87 2.18 -15.02
CA PHE A 217 -3.25 3.02 -13.89
C PHE A 217 -2.07 3.80 -13.33
N MET A 218 -0.88 3.20 -13.24
CA MET A 218 0.34 3.93 -12.85
C MET A 218 0.65 5.11 -13.76
N ARG A 219 0.45 4.96 -15.09
CA ARG A 219 0.65 6.07 -16.03
C ARG A 219 -0.39 7.18 -15.82
N GLU A 220 -1.64 6.84 -15.57
CA GLU A 220 -2.66 7.83 -15.21
C GLU A 220 -2.32 8.53 -13.88
N ALA A 221 -1.88 7.77 -12.88
CA ALA A 221 -1.44 8.27 -11.59
C ALA A 221 -0.27 9.25 -11.76
N GLY A 222 0.68 8.98 -12.66
CA GLY A 222 1.78 9.89 -13.00
C GLY A 222 1.29 11.26 -13.50
N GLY A 223 0.27 11.30 -14.37
CA GLY A 223 -0.30 12.56 -14.83
C GLY A 223 -1.05 13.34 -13.72
N LEU A 224 -1.59 12.65 -12.71
CA LEU A 224 -2.19 13.28 -11.53
C LEU A 224 -1.12 13.78 -10.55
N TRP A 225 -0.04 13.01 -10.38
CA TRP A 225 1.13 13.40 -9.61
C TRP A 225 1.75 14.70 -10.13
N GLU A 226 1.88 14.86 -11.45
CA GLU A 226 2.38 16.09 -12.07
C GLU A 226 1.50 17.30 -11.71
N LYS A 227 0.17 17.15 -11.80
CA LYS A 227 -0.77 18.21 -11.41
C LYS A 227 -0.64 18.59 -9.93
N LEU A 228 -0.45 17.61 -9.05
CA LEU A 228 -0.20 17.88 -7.63
C LEU A 228 1.13 18.58 -7.41
N ASN A 229 2.17 18.19 -8.15
CA ASN A 229 3.49 18.80 -8.06
C ASN A 229 3.52 20.27 -8.54
N ASP A 230 2.67 20.64 -9.50
CA ASP A 230 2.55 22.02 -9.99
C ASP A 230 1.71 22.92 -9.06
N SER A 231 0.98 22.33 -8.11
CA SER A 231 0.19 23.05 -7.11
C SER A 231 0.98 23.25 -5.81
N GLU A 232 1.02 24.48 -5.29
CA GLU A 232 1.65 24.78 -3.99
C GLU A 232 1.03 23.93 -2.86
N TYR A 233 -0.30 23.81 -2.84
CA TYR A 233 -1.03 22.97 -1.90
C TYR A 233 -0.95 21.48 -2.26
N GLY A 234 -1.03 21.13 -3.54
CA GLY A 234 -1.03 19.72 -3.99
C GLY A 234 0.24 18.96 -3.61
N ARG A 235 1.37 19.64 -3.47
CA ARG A 235 2.65 19.04 -3.06
C ARG A 235 2.61 18.32 -1.71
N PHE A 236 1.71 18.69 -0.80
CA PHE A 236 1.55 17.99 0.48
C PHE A 236 1.01 16.57 0.32
N PHE A 237 0.43 16.21 -0.83
CA PHE A 237 -0.20 14.92 -1.06
C PHE A 237 0.59 14.02 -2.01
N ARG A 238 1.88 14.30 -2.22
CA ARG A 238 2.73 13.52 -3.13
C ARG A 238 4.14 13.35 -2.60
N LEU A 239 4.65 12.13 -2.70
CA LEU A 239 6.07 11.85 -2.51
C LEU A 239 6.88 12.32 -3.74
N THR A 240 8.04 12.89 -3.51
CA THR A 240 9.11 13.12 -4.49
C THR A 240 9.70 11.80 -4.99
N GLN A 241 10.47 11.86 -6.07
CA GLN A 241 11.18 10.68 -6.59
C GLN A 241 12.24 10.20 -5.59
N GLU A 242 12.89 11.13 -4.90
CA GLU A 242 13.88 10.88 -3.86
C GLU A 242 13.25 10.14 -2.66
N GLU A 243 12.12 10.63 -2.14
CA GLU A 243 11.41 9.98 -1.02
C GLU A 243 10.93 8.57 -1.38
N VAL A 244 10.47 8.36 -2.63
CA VAL A 244 10.11 7.03 -3.12
C VAL A 244 11.35 6.13 -3.17
N HIS A 245 12.48 6.63 -3.68
CA HIS A 245 13.71 5.85 -3.76
C HIS A 245 14.23 5.43 -2.38
N GLU A 246 14.25 6.37 -1.43
CA GLU A 246 14.65 6.14 -0.04
C GLU A 246 13.72 5.14 0.64
N GLY A 247 12.40 5.33 0.54
CA GLY A 247 11.42 4.40 1.11
C GLY A 247 11.51 2.98 0.51
N MET A 248 11.80 2.89 -0.79
CA MET A 248 12.03 1.60 -1.46
C MET A 248 13.32 0.91 -1.01
N SER A 249 14.38 1.68 -0.71
CA SER A 249 15.64 1.14 -0.21
C SER A 249 15.47 0.50 1.18
N GLN A 250 14.72 1.14 2.06
CA GLN A 250 14.44 0.65 3.41
C GLN A 250 13.60 -0.64 3.39
N ARG A 251 12.64 -0.74 2.45
CA ARG A 251 11.80 -1.94 2.26
C ARG A 251 12.53 -3.16 1.66
N ARG A 252 13.73 -3.00 1.09
CA ARG A 252 14.54 -4.13 0.61
C ARG A 252 15.33 -4.85 1.72
N HIS A 253 15.37 -4.27 2.91
CA HIS A 253 16.09 -4.81 4.07
C HIS A 253 15.20 -5.63 5.03
N TYR A 254 13.93 -5.82 4.66
CA TYR A 254 12.95 -6.69 5.31
C TYR A 254 12.49 -7.75 4.32
#